data_AF-A0A1W9UD33-F1
#
_entry.id   AF-A0A1W9UD33-F1
#
_cell.length_a   1.000
_cell.length_b   1.000
_cell.length_c   1.000
_cell.angle_alpha   90.00
_cell.angle_beta   90.00
_cell.angle_gamma   90.00
#
_symmetry.space_group_name_H-M   'P 1'
#
loop_
_entity.id
_entity.type
_entity.pdbx_description
1 polymer ?
#
loop_
_entity_poly.entity_id
_entity_poly.type
_entity_poly.pdbx_seq_one_letter_code
_entity_poly.pdbx_strand_id
1 'polypeptide(L)'
;MKERIAALLREGQAAARNGEKSKARRKFRAALALDSTSTIALLWLAWLNKDPRASLAYITRVLARDPNNPRAHAALRWARRRMLSTPRAPSPPP
;
A
#
# COMPACT_ATOMS: atom_id res chain seq x y z
N MET A 1 -7.14 -18.93 -11.17
CA MET A 1 -6.16 -17.98 -10.56
C MET A 1 -6.76 -16.60 -10.28
N LYS A 2 -7.35 -15.93 -11.28
CA LYS A 2 -7.90 -14.56 -11.14
C LYS A 2 -9.03 -14.44 -10.10
N GLU A 3 -9.93 -15.42 -10.01
CA GLU A 3 -11.01 -15.43 -9.02
C GLU A 3 -10.50 -15.54 -7.58
N ARG A 4 -9.44 -16.31 -7.35
CA ARG A 4 -8.79 -16.45 -6.05
C ARG A 4 -8.16 -15.13 -5.60
N ILE A 5 -7.52 -14.40 -6.52
CA ILE A 5 -6.99 -13.06 -6.26
C ILE A 5 -8.13 -12.11 -5.90
N ALA A 6 -9.22 -12.10 -6.67
CA ALA A 6 -10.38 -11.25 -6.40
C ALA A 6 -11.02 -11.56 -5.03
N ALA A 7 -11.11 -12.83 -4.63
CA ALA A 7 -11.58 -13.22 -3.30
C ALA A 7 -10.66 -12.66 -2.19
N LEU A 8 -9.33 -12.85 -2.32
CA LEU A 8 -8.36 -12.34 -1.35
C LEU A 8 -8.39 -10.81 -1.25
N LEU A 9 -8.56 -10.10 -2.36
CA LEU A 9 -8.70 -8.64 -2.36
C LEU A 9 -9.98 -8.20 -1.64
N ARG A 10 -11.13 -8.83 -1.91
CA ARG A 10 -12.40 -8.53 -1.24
C ARG A 10 -12.34 -8.80 0.27
N GLU A 11 -11.80 -9.95 0.66
CA GLU A 11 -11.60 -10.29 2.07
C GLU A 11 -10.63 -9.33 2.77
N GLY A 12 -9.55 -8.94 2.09
CA GLY A 12 -8.60 -7.96 2.60
C GLY A 12 -9.23 -6.58 2.80
N GLN A 13 -10.08 -6.15 1.86
CA GLN A 13 -10.84 -4.89 1.95
C GLN A 13 -11.85 -4.92 3.10
N ALA A 14 -12.61 -6.02 3.24
CA ALA A 14 -13.54 -6.20 4.34
C ALA A 14 -12.83 -6.16 5.70
N ALA A 15 -11.72 -6.91 5.84
CA ALA A 15 -10.89 -6.88 7.03
C ALA A 15 -10.33 -5.47 7.33
N ALA A 16 -9.91 -4.73 6.30
CA ALA A 16 -9.41 -3.36 6.49
C ALA A 16 -10.52 -2.40 6.96
N ARG A 17 -11.73 -2.53 6.43
CA ARG A 17 -12.92 -1.76 6.85
C ARG A 17 -13.33 -2.08 8.27
N ASN A 18 -13.21 -3.35 8.68
CA ASN A 18 -13.47 -3.80 10.05
C ASN A 18 -12.36 -3.43 11.05
N GLY A 19 -11.33 -2.69 10.64
CA GLY A 19 -10.19 -2.34 11.51
C GLY A 19 -9.19 -3.49 11.74
N GLU A 20 -9.42 -4.67 11.16
CA GLU A 20 -8.56 -5.86 11.26
C GLU A 20 -7.29 -5.73 10.38
N LYS A 21 -6.46 -4.70 10.61
CA LYS A 21 -5.31 -4.34 9.76
C LYS A 21 -4.30 -5.48 9.55
N SER A 22 -4.14 -6.37 10.53
CA SER A 22 -3.23 -7.51 10.42
C SER A 22 -3.78 -8.59 9.49
N LYS A 23 -5.08 -8.88 9.57
CA LYS A 23 -5.78 -9.83 8.70
C LYS A 23 -5.83 -9.30 7.26
N ALA A 24 -6.14 -8.01 7.10
CA ALA A 24 -6.09 -7.34 5.80
C ALA A 24 -4.70 -7.48 5.14
N ARG A 25 -3.62 -7.18 5.87
CA ARG A 25 -2.24 -7.33 5.38
C ARG A 25 -1.94 -8.76 4.92
N ARG A 26 -2.36 -9.77 5.68
CA ARG A 26 -2.16 -11.19 5.28
C ARG A 26 -2.87 -11.50 3.96
N LYS A 27 -4.13 -11.05 3.79
CA LYS A 27 -4.91 -11.29 2.57
C LYS A 27 -4.31 -10.59 1.35
N PHE A 28 -3.86 -9.34 1.49
CA PHE A 28 -3.18 -8.63 0.39
C PHE A 28 -1.82 -9.24 0.04
N ARG A 29 -1.05 -9.71 1.02
CA ARG A 29 0.20 -10.45 0.75
C ARG A 29 -0.06 -11.76 0.02
N ALA A 30 -1.09 -12.50 0.40
CA ALA A 30 -1.50 -13.70 -0.34
C ALA A 30 -1.92 -13.36 -1.78
N ALA A 31 -2.62 -12.25 -2.00
CA ALA A 31 -2.94 -11.78 -3.34
C ALA A 31 -1.67 -11.45 -4.14
N LEU A 32 -0.66 -10.82 -3.52
CA LEU A 32 0.64 -10.55 -4.16
C LEU A 32 1.48 -11.79 -4.45
N ALA A 33 1.32 -12.85 -3.66
CA ALA A 33 1.99 -14.11 -3.94
C ALA A 33 1.45 -14.76 -5.23
N LEU A 34 0.17 -14.52 -5.54
CA LEU A 34 -0.48 -14.99 -6.76
C LEU A 34 -0.31 -14.02 -7.95
N ASP A 35 -0.33 -12.72 -7.67
CA ASP A 35 -0.12 -11.64 -8.61
C ASP A 35 0.69 -10.52 -7.96
N SER A 36 2.01 -10.57 -8.14
CA SER A 36 2.96 -9.62 -7.59
C SER A 36 2.82 -8.21 -8.16
N THR A 37 2.03 -8.06 -9.22
CA THR A 37 1.76 -6.79 -9.91
C THR A 37 0.41 -6.19 -9.54
N SER A 38 -0.34 -6.81 -8.62
CA SER A 38 -1.66 -6.34 -8.23
C SER A 38 -1.62 -4.94 -7.63
N THR A 39 -1.98 -3.94 -8.43
CA THR A 39 -2.11 -2.54 -8.02
C THR A 39 -2.95 -2.39 -6.77
N ILE A 40 -4.07 -3.11 -6.68
CA ILE A 40 -4.98 -3.03 -5.53
C ILE A 40 -4.25 -3.51 -4.27
N ALA A 41 -3.62 -4.68 -4.29
CA ALA A 41 -2.93 -5.19 -3.11
C ALA A 41 -1.76 -4.31 -2.68
N LEU A 42 -0.95 -3.80 -3.63
CA LEU A 42 0.16 -2.88 -3.34
C LEU A 42 -0.33 -1.59 -2.68
N LEU A 43 -1.38 -0.96 -3.21
CA LEU A 43 -1.94 0.29 -2.65
C LEU A 43 -2.55 0.07 -1.26
N TRP A 44 -3.25 -1.06 -1.05
CA TRP A 44 -3.77 -1.38 0.28
C TRP A 44 -2.66 -1.66 1.30
N LEU A 45 -1.58 -2.35 0.91
CA LEU A 45 -0.42 -2.52 1.79
C LEU A 45 0.28 -1.19 2.08
N ALA A 46 0.35 -0.29 1.10
CA ALA A 46 0.83 1.07 1.32
C ALA A 46 0.00 1.79 2.38
N TRP A 47 -1.33 1.73 2.28
CA TRP A 47 -2.23 2.39 3.22
C TRP A 47 -2.19 1.79 4.63
N LEU A 48 -2.08 0.46 4.73
CA LEU A 48 -2.01 -0.26 6.01
C LEU A 48 -0.68 -0.06 6.75
N ASN A 49 0.35 0.42 6.07
CA ASN A 49 1.62 0.77 6.70
C ASN A 49 1.53 2.08 7.47
N LYS A 50 2.04 2.04 8.70
CA LYS A 50 2.14 3.21 9.57
C LYS A 50 3.26 4.13 9.12
N ASP A 51 4.38 3.58 8.65
CA ASP A 51 5.50 4.35 8.15
C ASP A 51 5.21 4.87 6.72
N PRO A 52 5.17 6.20 6.52
CA PRO A 52 4.94 6.77 5.20
C PRO A 52 6.07 6.48 4.20
N ARG A 53 7.32 6.22 4.64
CA ARG A 53 8.41 5.79 3.74
C ARG A 53 8.15 4.38 3.20
N ALA A 54 7.77 3.45 4.09
CA ALA A 54 7.34 2.13 3.67
C ALA A 54 6.14 2.20 2.73
N SER A 55 5.15 3.08 2.98
CA SER A 55 4.03 3.30 2.06
C SER A 55 4.48 3.74 0.67
N LEU A 56 5.43 4.68 0.58
CA LEU A 56 5.97 5.14 -0.70
C LEU A 56 6.60 4.01 -1.52
N ALA A 57 7.35 3.10 -0.89
CA ALA A 57 7.99 2.00 -1.59
C ALA A 57 6.97 1.14 -2.38
N TYR A 58 5.81 0.86 -1.79
CA TYR A 58 4.72 0.14 -2.48
C TYR A 58 4.09 0.98 -3.60
N ILE A 59 3.88 2.27 -3.37
CA ILE A 59 3.28 3.18 -4.36
C ILE A 59 4.20 3.36 -5.57
N THR A 60 5.49 3.54 -5.35
CA THR A 60 6.50 3.64 -6.42
C THR A 60 6.51 2.36 -7.27
N ARG A 61 6.33 1.20 -6.65
CA ARG A 61 6.24 -0.08 -7.37
C ARG A 61 5.03 -0.16 -8.30
N VAL A 62 3.90 0.45 -7.91
CA VAL A 62 2.73 0.60 -8.78
C VAL A 62 3.02 1.58 -9.91
N LEU A 63 3.57 2.75 -9.60
CA LEU A 63 3.87 3.78 -10.60
C LEU A 63 4.94 3.35 -11.61
N ALA A 64 5.87 2.48 -11.21
CA ALA A 64 6.86 1.89 -12.13
C ALA A 64 6.22 0.97 -13.18
N ARG A 65 5.01 0.46 -12.92
CA ARG A 65 4.25 -0.37 -13.86
C ARG A 65 3.20 0.42 -14.61
N ASP A 66 2.49 1.28 -13.91
CA ASP A 66 1.47 2.16 -14.45
C ASP A 66 1.74 3.59 -13.98
N PRO A 67 2.57 4.34 -14.72
CA PRO A 67 2.91 5.72 -14.38
C PRO A 67 1.69 6.65 -14.38
N ASN A 68 0.62 6.29 -15.09
CA ASN A 68 -0.59 7.09 -15.21
C ASN A 68 -1.68 6.64 -14.23
N ASN A 69 -1.36 5.76 -13.28
CA ASN A 69 -2.35 5.23 -12.37
C ASN A 69 -2.91 6.33 -11.43
N PRO A 70 -4.19 6.72 -11.56
CA PRO A 70 -4.73 7.83 -10.77
C PRO A 70 -4.78 7.49 -9.28
N ARG A 71 -4.97 6.21 -8.92
CA ARG A 71 -5.01 5.77 -7.52
C ARG A 71 -3.61 5.80 -6.89
N ALA A 72 -2.58 5.43 -7.64
CA ALA A 72 -1.19 5.51 -7.16
C ALA A 72 -0.75 6.96 -6.96
N HIS A 73 -1.12 7.88 -7.86
CA HIS A 73 -0.88 9.31 -7.68
C HIS A 73 -1.60 9.88 -6.46
N ALA A 74 -2.85 9.47 -6.21
CA ALA A 74 -3.57 9.86 -5.00
C ALA A 74 -2.88 9.34 -3.73
N ALA A 75 -2.45 8.07 -3.73
CA ALA A 75 -1.71 7.47 -2.62
C ALA A 75 -0.34 8.15 -2.40
N LEU A 76 0.36 8.53 -3.46
CA LEU A 76 1.62 9.27 -3.41
C LEU A 76 1.44 10.62 -2.72
N ARG A 77 0.42 11.38 -3.09
CA ARG A 77 0.08 12.66 -2.44
C ARG A 77 -0.25 12.46 -0.96
N TRP A 78 -1.03 11.44 -0.63
CA TRP A 78 -1.36 11.09 0.77
C TRP A 78 -0.11 10.74 1.60
N ALA A 79 0.77 9.89 1.07
CA ALA A 79 1.99 9.47 1.76
C ALA A 79 2.95 10.64 1.96
N ARG A 80 3.15 11.48 0.94
CA ARG A 80 3.98 12.70 1.03
C ARG A 80 3.48 13.66 2.11
N ARG A 81 2.17 13.91 2.19
CA ARG A 81 1.60 14.75 3.26
C ARG A 81 1.92 14.20 4.65
N ARG A 82 1.79 12.88 4.85
CA ARG A 82 2.14 12.23 6.13
C ARG A 82 3.62 12.34 6.49
N MET A 83 4.52 12.33 5.49
CA MET A 83 5.95 12.55 5.73
C MET A 83 6.25 13.97 6.21
N LEU A 84 5.60 14.98 5.60
CA LEU A 84 5.80 16.38 5.97
C LEU A 84 5.27 16.68 7.39
N SER A 85 4.23 15.98 7.82
CA SER A 85 3.65 16.11 9.17
C SER A 85 4.41 15.34 10.26
N THR A 86 5.37 14.48 9.89
CA THR A 86 6.24 13.83 10.86
C THR A 86 7.49 14.70 10.98
N PRO A 87 7.78 15.35 12.13
CA PRO A 87 9.02 16.11 12.25
C PRO A 87 10.17 15.15 12.00
N ARG A 88 10.87 15.38 10.89
CA ARG A 88 12.17 14.78 10.63
C ARG A 88 13.04 15.22 11.80
N ALA A 89 13.32 14.31 12.73
CA ALA A 89 14.40 14.52 13.67
C ALA A 89 15.64 14.91 12.83
N PRO A 90 16.30 16.04 13.14
CA PRO A 90 17.45 16.48 12.35
C PRO A 90 18.48 15.37 12.38
N SER A 91 18.93 14.95 11.20
CA SER A 91 20.14 14.16 11.04
C SER A 91 21.28 14.94 11.72
N PRO A 92 22.05 14.31 12.64
CA PRO A 92 23.19 15.00 13.25
C PRO A 92 24.18 15.41 12.14
N PRO A 93 24.80 16.60 12.23
CA PRO A 93 25.85 16.98 11.30
C PRO A 93 27.05 16.02 11.43
N PRO A 94 27.86 15.86 10.36
CA PRO A 94 29.09 15.06 10.39
C PRO A 94 30.12 15.61 11.39
#